data_AF-A0AA38KXY7-F1
#
_entry.id   AF-A0AA38KXY7-F1
#
_cell.length_a   1.000
_cell.length_b   1.000
_cell.length_c   1.000
_cell.angle_alpha   90.00
_cell.angle_beta   90.00
_cell.angle_gamma   90.00
#
_symmetry.space_group_name_H-M   'P 1'
#
loop_
_entity.id
_entity.type
_entity.pdbx_description
1 polymer ?
#
loop_
_entity_poly.entity_id
_entity_poly.type
_entity_poly.pdbx_seq_one_letter_code
_entity_poly.pdbx_strand_id
1 'polypeptide(L)'
;MPRSSRSNVSQRRKITREPEHALFDDIDDQPRISRLSALNPSQRQKKVHQARQDFVARRVVTTTSIIHKRINERQRDDEDTGTHQVSSEVLMDLDNGLDDEDIGNEDRNHDQLNLWEDEDATVEEQLLYFQTKEALQEYERKGYRNRRNKIQLDQARWDKQMPELVNAYMDFCNRRRSGQLFQAEVRERHVVSVWTTTGRSTYEVPVFVTDTYTNASYIHSGYLPFNPLLNQTLVSLDTLELYHNLFMRCPQLGIQPFVRALCDLQGICSKNNLSIQYSSAYDLYICLVEAV
;
A
#
# COMPACT_ATOMS: atom_id res chain seq x y z
N MET A 1 36.16 -45.40 -40.02
CA MET A 1 35.50 -46.38 -39.14
C MET A 1 34.17 -45.79 -38.65
N PRO A 2 33.02 -46.21 -39.20
CA PRO A 2 31.69 -45.75 -38.78
C PRO A 2 30.99 -46.81 -37.91
N ARG A 3 30.20 -46.37 -36.92
CA ARG A 3 29.18 -47.10 -36.14
C ARG A 3 28.71 -46.11 -35.06
N SER A 4 27.46 -46.01 -34.63
CA SER A 4 26.23 -46.73 -34.93
C SER A 4 25.09 -45.87 -34.38
N SER A 5 24.08 -45.67 -35.20
CA SER A 5 22.75 -45.21 -34.84
C SER A 5 22.10 -46.12 -33.80
N ARG A 6 21.36 -45.56 -32.84
CA ARG A 6 20.28 -46.28 -32.12
C ARG A 6 19.08 -45.36 -31.92
N SER A 7 18.08 -45.62 -32.75
CA SER A 7 16.68 -45.28 -32.56
C SER A 7 16.11 -46.04 -31.36
N ASN A 8 15.29 -45.38 -30.54
CA ASN A 8 14.31 -46.08 -29.72
C ASN A 8 12.97 -45.35 -29.77
N VAL A 9 12.02 -46.06 -30.37
CA VAL A 9 10.59 -45.82 -30.40
C VAL A 9 10.00 -46.45 -29.13
N SER A 10 9.16 -45.74 -28.37
CA SER A 10 8.07 -46.43 -27.64
C SER A 10 6.97 -45.48 -27.14
N GLN A 11 5.80 -45.63 -27.77
CA GLN A 11 4.47 -45.81 -27.17
C GLN A 11 3.99 -44.78 -26.13
N ARG A 12 3.14 -43.83 -26.58
CA ARG A 12 2.16 -43.16 -25.71
C ARG A 12 0.76 -43.75 -25.94
N ARG A 13 0.21 -44.27 -24.84
CA ARG A 13 -1.13 -44.87 -24.72
C ARG A 13 -2.22 -43.80 -24.94
N LYS A 14 -3.22 -44.15 -25.74
CA LYS A 14 -4.51 -43.46 -25.83
C LYS A 14 -5.33 -43.81 -24.58
N ILE A 15 -5.81 -42.80 -23.87
CA ILE A 15 -6.80 -42.95 -22.79
C ILE A 15 -8.12 -42.40 -23.33
N THR A 16 -9.05 -43.32 -23.56
CA THR A 16 -10.45 -43.07 -23.85
C THR A 16 -11.17 -42.83 -22.52
N ARG A 17 -11.93 -41.75 -22.38
CA ARG A 17 -12.88 -41.53 -21.27
C ARG A 17 -14.28 -41.45 -21.87
N GLU A 18 -15.12 -42.41 -21.48
CA GLU A 18 -16.57 -42.38 -21.69
C GLU A 18 -17.26 -41.47 -20.65
N PRO A 19 -18.48 -40.97 -20.94
CA PRO A 19 -19.24 -40.12 -20.04
C PRO A 19 -20.29 -40.94 -19.26
N GLU A 20 -20.30 -40.84 -17.94
CA GLU A 20 -21.41 -41.32 -17.11
C GLU A 20 -22.29 -40.16 -16.66
N HIS A 21 -23.56 -40.27 -17.03
CA HIS A 21 -24.70 -39.51 -16.51
C HIS A 21 -25.09 -40.03 -15.12
N ALA A 22 -25.29 -39.13 -14.16
CA ALA A 22 -26.20 -39.30 -13.01
C ALA A 22 -26.63 -37.89 -12.56
N LEU A 23 -27.86 -37.43 -12.85
CA LEU A 23 -29.09 -37.63 -12.06
C LEU A 23 -28.94 -37.19 -10.59
N PHE A 24 -29.24 -35.91 -10.32
CA PHE A 24 -29.74 -35.41 -9.04
C PHE A 24 -30.47 -34.08 -9.32
N ASP A 25 -31.80 -34.17 -9.42
CA ASP A 25 -32.71 -33.03 -9.38
C ASP A 25 -33.48 -33.05 -8.04
N ASP A 26 -33.89 -31.87 -7.62
CA ASP A 26 -34.89 -31.51 -6.60
C ASP A 26 -34.50 -31.60 -5.11
N ILE A 27 -33.95 -30.48 -4.59
CA ILE A 27 -34.32 -29.96 -3.26
C ILE A 27 -34.47 -28.43 -3.36
N ASP A 28 -35.73 -28.01 -3.28
CA ASP A 28 -36.23 -26.65 -3.14
C ASP A 28 -36.06 -26.20 -1.67
N ASP A 29 -35.21 -25.21 -1.40
CA ASP A 29 -35.35 -24.36 -0.21
C ASP A 29 -34.53 -23.06 -0.36
N GLN A 30 -35.21 -21.98 -0.75
CA GLN A 30 -34.68 -20.60 -0.76
C GLN A 30 -35.47 -19.78 0.26
N PRO A 31 -34.77 -19.13 1.21
CA PRO A 31 -35.15 -17.76 1.50
C PRO A 31 -33.94 -16.79 1.61
N ARG A 32 -34.14 -15.61 0.99
CA ARG A 32 -33.62 -14.29 1.40
C ARG A 32 -32.17 -13.88 1.03
N ILE A 33 -31.68 -14.21 -0.18
CA ILE A 33 -30.53 -13.46 -0.78
C ILE A 33 -30.90 -12.80 -2.14
N SER A 34 -32.18 -12.74 -2.49
CA SER A 34 -32.64 -12.32 -3.82
C SER A 34 -32.74 -10.81 -4.07
N ARG A 35 -31.99 -9.95 -3.36
CA ARG A 35 -32.01 -8.49 -3.63
C ARG A 35 -30.67 -7.85 -4.01
N LEU A 36 -29.56 -8.60 -4.04
CA LEU A 36 -28.26 -8.07 -4.48
C LEU A 36 -27.66 -8.78 -5.70
N SER A 37 -28.25 -9.89 -6.16
CA SER A 37 -27.85 -10.61 -7.38
C SER A 37 -28.40 -9.98 -8.67
N ALA A 38 -29.44 -9.14 -8.59
CA ALA A 38 -30.05 -8.49 -9.75
C ALA A 38 -29.37 -7.16 -10.16
N LEU A 39 -28.29 -6.75 -9.48
CA LEU A 39 -27.56 -5.53 -9.81
C LEU A 39 -26.34 -5.87 -10.66
N ASN A 40 -26.25 -5.19 -11.80
CA ASN A 40 -25.13 -5.25 -12.74
C ASN A 40 -23.80 -5.06 -11.96
N PRO A 41 -22.69 -5.79 -12.22
CA PRO A 41 -21.48 -5.74 -11.40
C PRO A 41 -20.93 -4.32 -11.16
N SER A 42 -21.13 -3.42 -12.12
CA SER A 42 -20.85 -1.99 -12.02
C SER A 42 -21.65 -1.28 -10.92
N GLN A 43 -22.93 -1.61 -10.74
CA GLN A 43 -23.78 -1.04 -9.69
C GLN A 43 -23.44 -1.61 -8.30
N ARG A 44 -22.99 -2.87 -8.23
CA ARG A 44 -22.56 -3.49 -6.98
C ARG A 44 -21.26 -2.88 -6.47
N GLN A 45 -20.28 -2.62 -7.35
CA GLN A 45 -19.06 -1.89 -7.00
C GLN A 45 -19.34 -0.44 -6.56
N LYS A 46 -20.27 0.25 -7.23
CA LYS A 46 -20.71 1.59 -6.82
C LYS A 46 -21.33 1.61 -5.43
N LYS A 47 -22.21 0.65 -5.11
CA LYS A 47 -22.83 0.56 -3.78
C LYS A 47 -21.83 0.22 -2.67
N VAL A 48 -20.88 -0.69 -2.92
CA VAL A 48 -19.82 -1.01 -1.94
C VAL A 48 -18.88 0.18 -1.72
N HIS A 49 -18.53 0.90 -2.79
CA HIS A 49 -17.69 2.09 -2.68
C HIS A 49 -18.41 3.22 -1.93
N GLN A 50 -19.72 3.40 -2.17
CA GLN A 50 -20.54 4.38 -1.50
C GLN A 50 -20.72 4.06 -0.01
N ALA A 51 -20.96 2.80 0.35
CA ALA A 51 -21.02 2.36 1.74
C ALA A 51 -19.70 2.60 2.50
N ARG A 52 -18.55 2.39 1.84
CA ARG A 52 -17.23 2.71 2.42
C ARG A 52 -17.01 4.21 2.61
N GLN A 53 -17.45 5.04 1.66
CA GLN A 53 -17.35 6.49 1.76
C GLN A 53 -18.25 7.05 2.86
N ASP A 54 -19.47 6.52 2.99
CA ASP A 54 -20.39 6.93 4.05
C ASP A 54 -19.90 6.51 5.44
N PHE A 55 -19.22 5.36 5.56
CA PHE A 55 -18.61 4.94 6.82
C PHE A 55 -17.45 5.85 7.25
N VAL A 56 -16.54 6.18 6.32
CA VAL A 56 -15.41 7.09 6.62
C VAL A 56 -15.91 8.48 6.97
N ALA A 57 -16.89 9.00 6.22
CA ALA A 57 -17.44 10.33 6.44
C ALA A 57 -18.18 10.43 7.79
N ARG A 58 -18.95 9.40 8.19
CA ARG A 58 -19.56 9.34 9.53
C ARG A 58 -18.53 9.32 10.66
N ARG A 59 -17.39 8.65 10.47
CA ARG A 59 -16.32 8.56 11.48
C ARG A 59 -15.56 9.88 11.65
N VAL A 60 -15.46 10.69 10.59
CA VAL A 60 -14.88 12.05 10.65
C VAL A 60 -15.83 12.99 11.39
N VAL A 61 -17.14 12.94 11.13
CA VAL A 61 -18.13 13.77 11.84
C VAL A 61 -18.16 13.47 13.33
N THR A 62 -18.15 12.18 13.70
CA THR A 62 -18.16 11.81 15.13
C THR A 62 -16.90 12.28 15.83
N THR A 63 -15.73 12.21 15.19
CA THR A 63 -14.49 12.71 15.80
C THR A 63 -14.46 14.24 15.91
N THR A 64 -14.97 14.98 14.91
CA THR A 64 -15.06 16.45 15.00
C THR A 64 -16.08 16.92 16.03
N SER A 65 -17.21 16.21 16.16
CA SER A 65 -18.24 16.49 17.18
C SER A 65 -17.72 16.20 18.59
N ILE A 66 -16.98 15.10 18.78
CA ILE A 66 -16.28 14.80 20.05
C ILE A 66 -15.23 15.87 20.39
N ILE A 67 -14.47 16.35 19.39
CA ILE A 67 -13.48 17.41 19.58
C ILE A 67 -14.17 18.73 19.97
N HIS A 68 -15.25 19.12 19.30
CA HIS A 68 -16.00 20.33 19.63
C HIS A 68 -16.65 20.26 21.01
N LYS A 69 -17.23 19.10 21.37
CA LYS A 69 -17.80 18.89 22.71
C LYS A 69 -16.75 19.03 23.81
N ARG A 70 -15.57 18.44 23.64
CA ARG A 70 -14.45 18.56 24.60
C ARG A 70 -13.88 19.97 24.69
N ILE A 71 -13.85 20.73 23.59
CA ILE A 71 -13.42 22.14 23.60
C ILE A 71 -14.43 23.00 24.37
N ASN A 72 -15.73 22.76 24.16
CA ASN A 72 -16.79 23.50 24.87
C ASN A 72 -16.89 23.12 26.36
N GLU A 73 -16.65 21.86 26.73
CA GLU A 73 -16.58 21.43 28.14
C GLU A 73 -15.40 22.10 28.85
N ARG A 74 -14.21 22.15 28.22
CA ARG A 74 -13.05 22.89 28.77
C ARG A 74 -13.31 24.38 28.93
N GLN A 75 -14.01 25.01 27.99
CA GLN A 75 -14.36 26.43 28.09
C GLN A 75 -15.34 26.73 29.24
N ARG A 76 -16.12 25.74 29.70
CA ARG A 76 -16.98 25.90 30.88
C ARG A 76 -16.21 25.74 32.20
N ASP A 77 -15.21 24.85 32.22
CA ASP A 77 -14.40 24.60 33.41
C ASP A 77 -13.41 25.77 33.70
N ASP A 78 -12.95 26.46 32.66
CA ASP A 78 -12.05 27.62 32.76
C ASP A 78 -12.76 28.90 33.28
N GLU A 79 -14.09 28.97 33.27
CA GLU A 79 -14.85 30.11 33.82
C GLU A 79 -15.02 30.03 35.36
N ASP A 80 -14.80 28.87 35.98
CA ASP A 80 -15.03 28.66 37.43
C ASP A 80 -13.73 28.57 38.25
N THR A 81 -12.56 28.52 37.60
CA THR A 81 -11.26 28.53 38.30
C THR A 81 -10.30 29.55 37.70
N GLY A 82 -10.37 30.78 38.20
CA GLY A 82 -9.37 31.80 37.89
C GLY A 82 -7.99 31.40 38.42
N THR A 83 -7.14 30.79 37.60
CA THR A 83 -5.67 30.81 37.78
C THR A 83 -4.95 30.56 36.45
N HIS A 84 -3.93 31.37 36.18
CA HIS A 84 -3.06 31.29 35.01
C HIS A 84 -2.22 30.00 34.93
N GLN A 85 -1.93 29.60 33.67
CA GLN A 85 -0.62 29.21 33.11
C GLN A 85 -0.35 27.73 32.69
N VAL A 86 0.08 27.64 31.41
CA VAL A 86 1.00 26.70 30.72
C VAL A 86 0.49 25.36 30.17
N SER A 87 0.93 25.17 28.92
CA SER A 87 0.86 24.10 27.93
C SER A 87 1.26 22.67 28.37
N SER A 88 0.95 21.76 27.44
CA SER A 88 1.67 20.50 27.14
C SER A 88 1.00 19.22 27.64
N GLU A 89 1.13 18.18 26.80
CA GLU A 89 0.77 16.77 27.02
C GLU A 89 -0.73 16.42 27.02
N VAL A 90 -1.18 15.71 25.97
CA VAL A 90 -1.54 14.28 26.05
C VAL A 90 -1.61 13.76 24.61
N LEU A 91 -0.50 13.15 24.20
CA LEU A 91 -0.41 12.24 23.06
C LEU A 91 0.33 11.03 23.64
N MET A 92 -0.24 9.85 23.43
CA MET A 92 0.17 8.50 23.90
C MET A 92 -0.80 7.92 24.93
N ASP A 93 -1.45 6.82 24.50
CA ASP A 93 -1.60 5.55 25.23
C ASP A 93 -2.85 4.80 24.75
N LEU A 94 -2.68 3.96 23.71
CA LEU A 94 -3.48 2.75 23.50
C LEU A 94 -2.66 1.74 22.68
N ASP A 95 -1.57 1.27 23.28
CA ASP A 95 -1.09 -0.09 23.09
C ASP A 95 -0.99 -0.72 24.49
N ASN A 96 -1.75 -1.79 24.71
CA ASN A 96 -1.52 -2.78 25.78
C ASN A 96 -2.47 -3.96 25.53
N GLY A 97 -1.88 -5.04 25.03
CA GLY A 97 -2.49 -6.37 25.06
C GLY A 97 -2.54 -6.94 26.46
N LEU A 98 -3.53 -7.80 26.69
CA LEU A 98 -3.62 -8.85 27.72
C LEU A 98 -4.47 -9.94 27.08
N ASP A 99 -3.87 -11.03 26.64
CA ASP A 99 -3.60 -12.26 27.42
C ASP A 99 -4.86 -13.12 27.58
N ASP A 100 -4.84 -14.21 26.81
CA ASP A 100 -5.72 -15.36 26.93
C ASP A 100 -5.48 -16.04 28.29
N GLU A 101 -6.40 -15.92 29.24
CA GLU A 101 -6.59 -16.95 30.27
C GLU A 101 -8.07 -17.26 30.51
N ASP A 102 -8.29 -18.57 30.61
CA ASP A 102 -9.50 -19.35 30.72
C ASP A 102 -10.08 -19.29 32.14
N ILE A 103 -11.28 -18.70 32.32
CA ILE A 103 -12.11 -18.89 33.51
C ILE A 103 -13.56 -19.04 33.09
N GLY A 104 -14.16 -20.13 33.58
CA GLY A 104 -15.47 -20.61 33.18
C GLY A 104 -16.67 -19.76 33.63
N ASN A 105 -17.70 -19.83 32.79
CA ASN A 105 -19.09 -20.11 33.14
C ASN A 105 -19.68 -19.36 34.36
N GLU A 106 -20.26 -18.18 34.13
CA GLU A 106 -21.42 -17.69 34.89
C GLU A 106 -22.41 -16.97 33.96
N ASP A 107 -23.62 -17.52 33.89
CA ASP A 107 -24.82 -16.88 33.38
C ASP A 107 -24.97 -15.47 33.98
N ARG A 108 -24.98 -14.44 33.13
CA ARG A 108 -25.49 -13.12 33.51
C ARG A 108 -25.89 -12.27 32.30
N ASN A 109 -27.21 -12.16 32.14
CA ASN A 109 -27.97 -11.05 31.58
C ASN A 109 -27.52 -10.43 30.26
N HIS A 110 -28.25 -10.82 29.20
CA HIS A 110 -28.75 -9.87 28.21
C HIS A 110 -29.40 -8.68 28.93
N ASP A 111 -28.88 -7.47 28.71
CA ASP A 111 -29.64 -6.25 28.40
C ASP A 111 -28.80 -5.02 28.73
N GLN A 112 -28.10 -4.51 27.73
CA GLN A 112 -27.82 -3.07 27.53
C GLN A 112 -27.08 -2.89 26.19
N LEU A 113 -27.79 -3.23 25.10
CA LEU A 113 -27.50 -2.73 23.78
C LEU A 113 -28.62 -1.75 23.42
N ASN A 114 -28.20 -0.57 22.93
CA ASN A 114 -29.01 0.45 22.26
C ASN A 114 -29.85 1.36 23.15
N LEU A 115 -29.21 2.42 23.66
CA LEU A 115 -29.88 3.70 23.84
C LEU A 115 -28.88 4.86 23.65
N TRP A 116 -28.30 4.95 22.45
CA TRP A 116 -27.89 6.27 21.95
C TRP A 116 -29.15 6.82 21.29
N GLU A 117 -29.94 7.56 22.08
CA GLU A 117 -30.98 8.40 21.51
C GLU A 117 -30.32 9.34 20.51
N ASP A 118 -30.78 9.25 19.26
CA ASP A 118 -30.44 10.18 18.20
C ASP A 118 -30.85 11.58 18.65
N GLU A 119 -29.97 12.28 19.37
CA GLU A 119 -30.08 13.73 19.52
C GLU A 119 -30.08 14.29 18.10
N ASP A 120 -31.20 14.88 17.71
CA ASP A 120 -31.47 15.42 16.38
C ASP A 120 -30.27 16.26 15.94
N ALA A 121 -29.40 15.67 15.11
CA ALA A 121 -28.26 16.36 14.53
C ALA A 121 -28.81 17.63 13.89
N THR A 122 -28.45 18.78 14.47
CA THR A 122 -29.00 20.07 14.08
C THR A 122 -28.87 20.24 12.57
N VAL A 123 -29.85 20.88 11.94
CA VAL A 123 -29.89 21.10 10.48
C VAL A 123 -28.56 21.70 9.96
N GLU A 124 -27.90 22.48 10.81
CA GLU A 124 -26.60 23.09 10.57
C GLU A 124 -25.43 22.09 10.51
N GLU A 125 -25.40 21.09 11.40
CA GLU A 125 -24.37 20.03 11.39
C GLU A 125 -24.53 19.10 10.17
N GLN A 126 -25.77 18.84 9.75
CA GLN A 126 -26.05 18.12 8.51
C GLN A 126 -25.60 18.91 7.28
N LEU A 127 -25.87 20.22 7.22
CA LEU A 127 -25.44 21.11 6.13
C LEU A 127 -23.91 21.21 6.04
N LEU A 128 -23.24 21.37 7.17
CA LEU A 128 -21.77 21.42 7.23
C LEU A 128 -21.15 20.10 6.76
N TYR A 129 -21.73 18.96 7.13
CA TYR A 129 -21.33 17.66 6.63
C TYR A 129 -21.50 17.52 5.11
N PHE A 130 -22.63 17.97 4.55
CA PHE A 130 -22.85 17.91 3.10
C PHE A 130 -21.88 18.84 2.34
N GLN A 131 -21.65 20.06 2.83
CA GLN A 131 -20.73 21.02 2.22
C GLN A 131 -19.27 20.56 2.31
N THR A 132 -18.83 20.04 3.45
CA THR A 132 -17.48 19.50 3.62
C THR A 132 -17.26 18.23 2.79
N LYS A 133 -18.27 17.35 2.71
CA LYS A 133 -18.26 16.17 1.84
C LYS A 133 -18.18 16.56 0.36
N GLU A 134 -18.91 17.59 -0.05
CA GLU A 134 -18.89 18.10 -1.42
C GLU A 134 -17.54 18.76 -1.76
N ALA A 135 -17.01 19.59 -0.86
CA ALA A 135 -15.70 20.23 -1.03
C ALA A 135 -14.54 19.22 -1.07
N LEU A 136 -14.52 18.22 -0.18
CA LEU A 136 -13.52 17.15 -0.18
C LEU A 136 -13.64 16.26 -1.42
N GLN A 137 -14.87 15.90 -1.81
CA GLN A 137 -15.10 15.16 -3.04
C GLN A 137 -14.69 15.95 -4.28
N GLU A 138 -14.90 17.27 -4.31
CA GLU A 138 -14.54 18.12 -5.43
C GLU A 138 -13.01 18.31 -5.54
N TYR A 139 -12.32 18.41 -4.39
CA TYR A 139 -10.86 18.46 -4.32
C TYR A 139 -10.22 17.13 -4.77
N GLU A 140 -10.76 15.99 -4.34
CA GLU A 140 -10.28 14.66 -4.76
C GLU A 140 -10.63 14.33 -6.22
N ARG A 141 -11.81 14.75 -6.71
CA ARG A 141 -12.28 14.45 -8.08
C ARG A 141 -11.59 15.27 -9.17
N LYS A 142 -11.15 16.50 -8.88
CA LYS A 142 -10.55 17.38 -9.90
C LYS A 142 -9.07 17.06 -10.19
N GLY A 143 -8.33 16.47 -9.26
CA GLY A 143 -6.88 16.25 -9.42
C GLY A 143 -6.47 14.99 -10.21
N TYR A 144 -7.22 13.89 -10.11
CA TYR A 144 -6.72 12.57 -10.57
C TYR A 144 -7.48 11.92 -11.73
N ARG A 145 -8.42 12.65 -12.36
CA ARG A 145 -9.32 12.04 -13.37
C ARG A 145 -8.61 11.48 -14.60
N ASN A 146 -7.43 12.01 -14.95
CA ASN A 146 -6.67 11.57 -16.11
C ASN A 146 -5.34 10.94 -15.67
N ARG A 147 -5.05 9.73 -16.17
CA ARG A 147 -3.75 9.05 -16.02
C ARG A 147 -2.57 9.99 -16.33
N ARG A 148 -2.74 10.86 -17.33
CA ARG A 148 -1.77 11.89 -17.70
C ARG A 148 -1.45 12.86 -16.57
N ASN A 149 -2.47 13.38 -15.88
CA ASN A 149 -2.29 14.31 -14.77
C ASN A 149 -1.56 13.65 -13.60
N LYS A 150 -1.89 12.37 -13.32
CA LYS A 150 -1.18 11.59 -12.31
C LYS A 150 0.32 11.47 -12.63
N ILE A 151 0.64 11.08 -13.87
CA ILE A 151 2.04 10.94 -14.32
C ILE A 151 2.77 12.28 -14.23
N GLN A 152 2.13 13.38 -14.66
CA GLN A 152 2.73 14.73 -14.58
C GLN A 152 2.98 15.17 -13.14
N LEU A 153 2.05 14.88 -12.22
CA LEU A 153 2.21 15.21 -10.81
C LEU A 153 3.30 14.37 -10.15
N ASP A 154 3.37 13.07 -10.46
CA ASP A 154 4.42 12.19 -9.96
C ASP A 154 5.79 12.61 -10.52
N GLN A 155 5.88 12.98 -11.79
CA GLN A 155 7.11 13.54 -12.37
C GLN A 155 7.52 14.85 -11.68
N ALA A 156 6.59 15.80 -11.51
CA ALA A 156 6.88 17.06 -10.83
C ALA A 156 7.32 16.87 -9.37
N ARG A 157 6.92 15.76 -8.72
CA ARG A 157 7.40 15.39 -7.39
C ARG A 157 8.82 14.82 -7.45
N TRP A 158 9.12 13.96 -8.42
CA TRP A 158 10.47 13.47 -8.65
C TRP A 158 11.44 14.60 -8.98
N ASP A 159 11.05 15.53 -9.85
CA ASP A 159 11.89 16.65 -10.26
C ASP A 159 12.32 17.52 -9.06
N LYS A 160 11.44 17.68 -8.07
CA LYS A 160 11.76 18.41 -6.82
C LYS A 160 12.76 17.67 -5.94
N GLN A 161 12.70 16.34 -5.91
CA GLN A 161 13.58 15.51 -5.07
C GLN A 161 14.89 15.15 -5.78
N MET A 162 14.93 15.26 -7.11
CA MET A 162 16.02 14.75 -7.95
C MET A 162 17.42 15.22 -7.52
N PRO A 163 17.67 16.50 -7.18
CA PRO A 163 19.01 16.93 -6.78
C PRO A 163 19.55 16.18 -5.55
N GLU A 164 18.68 15.89 -4.59
CA GLU A 164 19.06 15.17 -3.37
C GLU A 164 19.25 13.66 -3.65
N LEU A 165 18.40 13.08 -4.51
CA LEU A 165 18.54 11.68 -4.91
C LEU A 165 19.84 11.44 -5.70
N VAL A 166 20.23 12.38 -6.56
CA VAL A 166 21.50 12.32 -7.31
C VAL A 166 22.68 12.38 -6.35
N ASN A 167 22.67 13.31 -5.38
CA ASN A 167 23.71 13.37 -4.35
C ASN A 167 23.77 12.06 -3.55
N ALA A 168 22.60 11.54 -3.13
CA ALA A 168 22.53 10.29 -2.39
C ALA A 168 23.06 9.08 -3.18
N TYR A 169 22.79 9.05 -4.48
CA TYR A 169 23.26 8.03 -5.41
C TYR A 169 24.78 8.14 -5.65
N MET A 170 25.30 9.35 -5.82
CA MET A 170 26.74 9.61 -5.94
C MET A 170 27.50 9.12 -4.70
N ASP A 171 27.00 9.45 -3.52
CA ASP A 171 27.59 8.98 -2.28
C ASP A 171 27.51 7.46 -2.14
N PHE A 172 26.39 6.85 -2.56
CA PHE A 172 26.25 5.40 -2.63
C PHE A 172 27.30 4.77 -3.56
N CYS A 173 27.50 5.31 -4.77
CA CYS A 173 28.51 4.85 -5.71
C CYS A 173 29.93 4.97 -5.16
N ASN A 174 30.25 6.09 -4.52
CA ASN A 174 31.55 6.31 -3.88
C ASN A 174 31.80 5.29 -2.77
N ARG A 175 30.79 5.02 -1.93
CA ARG A 175 30.84 4.02 -0.87
C ARG A 175 30.98 2.60 -1.39
N ARG A 176 30.24 2.25 -2.44
CA ARG A 176 30.35 0.92 -3.06
C ARG A 176 31.75 0.65 -3.60
N ARG A 177 32.47 1.69 -4.06
CA ARG A 177 33.87 1.60 -4.49
C ARG A 177 34.85 1.55 -3.32
N SER A 178 34.62 2.31 -2.25
CA SER A 178 35.51 2.38 -1.09
C SER A 178 35.28 1.27 -0.06
N GLY A 179 34.15 0.59 -0.10
CA GLY A 179 33.72 -0.41 0.88
C GLY A 179 33.27 0.22 2.21
N GLN A 180 33.08 1.54 2.28
CA GLN A 180 32.67 2.22 3.50
C GLN A 180 31.15 2.19 3.69
N LEU A 181 30.71 2.06 4.93
CA LEU A 181 29.30 2.21 5.30
C LEU A 181 28.91 3.69 5.38
N PHE A 182 27.65 4.00 5.11
CA PHE A 182 27.15 5.36 5.33
C PHE A 182 27.07 5.63 6.83
N GLN A 183 27.74 6.69 7.28
CA GLN A 183 27.74 7.11 8.67
C GLN A 183 26.93 8.40 8.79
N ALA A 184 25.67 8.27 9.17
CA ALA A 184 24.79 9.38 9.51
C ALA A 184 23.88 8.96 10.67
N GLU A 185 23.38 9.95 11.41
CA GLU A 185 22.45 9.70 12.50
C GLU A 185 21.13 9.17 11.95
N VAL A 186 20.66 8.05 12.52
CA VAL A 186 19.42 7.40 12.11
C VAL A 186 18.26 8.08 12.85
N ARG A 187 17.37 8.69 12.08
CA ARG A 187 16.13 9.31 12.57
C ARG A 187 15.10 8.26 12.95
N GLU A 188 14.88 7.30 12.05
CA GLU A 188 13.83 6.28 12.16
C GLU A 188 14.21 5.05 11.34
N ARG A 189 13.57 3.90 11.59
CA ARG A 189 13.72 2.70 10.78
C ARG A 189 12.38 2.32 10.16
N HIS A 190 12.35 2.22 8.84
CA HIS A 190 11.15 1.80 8.13
C HIS A 190 11.23 0.31 7.78
N VAL A 191 10.17 -0.42 8.10
CA VAL A 191 10.02 -1.83 7.71
C VAL A 191 9.43 -1.86 6.30
N VAL A 192 10.25 -2.17 5.30
CA VAL A 192 9.85 -2.10 3.88
C VAL A 192 10.11 -3.42 3.16
N SER A 193 9.24 -3.76 2.21
CA SER A 193 9.40 -4.95 1.39
C SER A 193 10.35 -4.67 0.22
N VAL A 194 11.52 -5.30 0.22
CA VAL A 194 12.54 -5.09 -0.82
C VAL A 194 12.53 -6.24 -1.81
N TRP A 195 12.58 -5.88 -3.09
CA TRP A 195 12.77 -6.81 -4.20
C TRP A 195 14.26 -6.89 -4.55
N THR A 196 14.81 -8.09 -4.44
CA THR A 196 16.19 -8.41 -4.81
C THR A 196 16.24 -9.58 -5.78
N THR A 197 17.39 -9.78 -6.44
CA THR A 197 17.65 -10.97 -7.27
C THR A 197 17.58 -12.27 -6.47
N THR A 198 17.95 -12.22 -5.18
CA THR A 198 17.97 -13.38 -4.28
C THR A 198 16.61 -13.70 -3.67
N GLY A 199 15.66 -12.76 -3.69
CA GLY A 199 14.41 -12.95 -2.95
C GLY A 199 13.63 -11.67 -2.73
N ARG A 200 12.41 -11.87 -2.23
CA ARG A 200 11.63 -10.82 -1.61
C ARG A 200 11.73 -10.98 -0.10
N SER A 201 12.30 -9.98 0.56
CA SER A 201 12.45 -9.98 2.02
C SER A 201 12.04 -8.63 2.59
N THR A 202 11.59 -8.67 3.83
CA THR A 202 11.28 -7.45 4.59
C THR A 202 12.55 -7.00 5.28
N TYR A 203 12.93 -5.74 5.07
CA TYR A 203 14.11 -5.15 5.68
C TYR A 203 13.73 -3.94 6.51
N GLU A 204 14.44 -3.75 7.61
CA GLU A 204 14.49 -2.48 8.32
C GLU A 204 15.51 -1.57 7.63
N VAL A 205 15.02 -0.54 6.96
CA VAL A 205 15.87 0.44 6.28
C VAL A 205 15.98 1.69 7.15
N PRO A 206 17.20 2.12 7.51
CA PRO A 206 17.40 3.35 8.27
C PRO A 206 17.05 4.58 7.43
N VAL A 207 16.35 5.51 8.05
CA VAL A 207 16.08 6.86 7.53
C VAL A 207 17.02 7.81 8.26
N PHE A 208 17.80 8.59 7.52
CA PHE A 208 18.84 9.43 8.11
C PHE A 208 18.31 10.84 8.40
N VAL A 209 18.84 11.47 9.44
CA VAL A 209 18.49 12.86 9.81
C VAL A 209 19.04 13.87 8.80
N THR A 210 20.15 13.52 8.13
CA THR A 210 20.82 14.36 7.13
C THR A 210 19.96 14.65 5.90
N ASP A 211 19.02 13.76 5.61
CA ASP A 211 18.27 13.76 4.37
C ASP A 211 16.94 14.48 4.57
N THR A 212 16.60 15.38 3.64
CA THR A 212 15.30 16.05 3.62
C THR A 212 14.21 15.08 3.21
N TYR A 213 14.53 14.14 2.31
CA TYR A 213 13.59 13.17 1.78
C TYR A 213 13.96 11.74 2.20
N THR A 214 12.98 10.98 2.69
CA THR A 214 13.13 9.55 3.00
C THR A 214 13.67 8.73 1.82
N ASN A 215 13.36 9.16 0.59
CA ASN A 215 13.81 8.52 -0.63
C ASN A 215 15.33 8.58 -0.80
N ALA A 216 15.97 9.65 -0.36
CA ALA A 216 17.43 9.77 -0.38
C ALA A 216 18.07 8.77 0.60
N SER A 217 17.48 8.60 1.78
CA SER A 217 17.96 7.61 2.76
C SER A 217 17.87 6.17 2.26
N TYR A 218 16.81 5.84 1.50
CA TYR A 218 16.70 4.54 0.85
C TYR A 218 17.82 4.32 -0.17
N ILE A 219 18.12 5.32 -1.00
CA ILE A 219 19.21 5.25 -1.98
C ILE A 219 20.55 5.09 -1.28
N HIS A 220 20.78 5.81 -0.18
CA HIS A 220 22.00 5.64 0.60
C HIS A 220 22.18 4.21 1.12
N SER A 221 21.06 3.54 1.42
CA SER A 221 21.02 2.13 1.84
C SER A 221 21.09 1.12 0.68
N GLY A 222 21.14 1.59 -0.58
CA GLY A 222 21.21 0.74 -1.76
C GLY A 222 19.87 0.32 -2.36
N TYR A 223 18.78 1.01 -1.99
CA TYR A 223 17.43 0.68 -2.41
C TYR A 223 16.77 1.85 -3.13
N LEU A 224 16.01 1.56 -4.18
CA LEU A 224 15.27 2.54 -4.94
C LEU A 224 13.77 2.44 -4.67
N PRO A 225 13.10 3.57 -4.34
CA PRO A 225 11.65 3.64 -4.21
C PRO A 225 10.92 3.53 -5.55
N PHE A 226 9.70 2.96 -5.52
CA PHE A 226 8.80 2.95 -6.69
C PHE A 226 7.91 4.19 -6.78
N ASN A 227 7.78 4.97 -5.71
CA ASN A 227 6.86 6.10 -5.65
C ASN A 227 7.49 7.30 -4.90
N PRO A 228 7.22 8.54 -5.32
CA PRO A 228 7.79 9.71 -4.65
C PRO A 228 7.19 9.96 -3.26
N LEU A 229 6.00 9.42 -2.95
CA LEU A 229 5.29 9.65 -1.69
C LEU A 229 5.18 8.42 -0.79
N LEU A 230 4.80 7.26 -1.35
CA LEU A 230 4.46 6.07 -0.57
C LEU A 230 5.33 4.87 -0.94
N ASN A 231 6.27 4.55 -0.06
CA ASN A 231 7.26 3.50 -0.30
C ASN A 231 7.04 2.32 0.62
N GLN A 232 6.04 1.51 0.26
CA GLN A 232 5.81 0.20 0.88
C GLN A 232 6.69 -0.90 0.27
N THR A 233 7.14 -0.67 -0.96
CA THR A 233 7.96 -1.60 -1.71
C THR A 233 9.15 -0.85 -2.30
N LEU A 234 10.33 -1.46 -2.24
CA LEU A 234 11.57 -0.95 -2.81
C LEU A 234 12.19 -2.01 -3.72
N VAL A 235 13.10 -1.60 -4.59
CA VAL A 235 13.95 -2.51 -5.37
C VAL A 235 15.41 -2.25 -5.06
N SER A 236 16.23 -3.31 -4.95
CA SER A 236 17.68 -3.14 -4.80
C SER A 236 18.30 -2.53 -6.05
N LEU A 237 19.23 -1.59 -5.85
CA LEU A 237 20.00 -0.98 -6.94
C LEU A 237 20.77 -2.04 -7.75
N ASP A 238 21.29 -3.08 -7.11
CA ASP A 238 21.99 -4.17 -7.79
C ASP A 238 21.07 -4.94 -8.76
N THR A 239 19.79 -5.04 -8.42
CA THR A 239 18.78 -5.70 -9.27
C THR A 239 18.43 -4.83 -10.48
N LEU A 240 18.41 -3.51 -10.31
CA LEU A 240 18.22 -2.57 -11.42
C LEU A 240 19.45 -2.52 -12.32
N GLU A 241 20.65 -2.51 -11.74
CA GLU A 241 21.91 -2.56 -12.49
C GLU A 241 22.03 -3.86 -13.29
N LEU A 242 21.65 -4.99 -12.70
CA LEU A 242 21.58 -6.26 -13.43
C LEU A 242 20.64 -6.16 -14.63
N TYR A 243 19.43 -5.63 -14.45
CA TYR A 243 18.49 -5.44 -15.54
C TYR A 243 19.04 -4.52 -16.62
N HIS A 244 19.61 -3.38 -16.23
CA HIS A 244 20.23 -2.42 -17.14
C HIS A 244 21.31 -3.10 -18.00
N ASN A 245 22.23 -3.84 -17.37
CA ASN A 245 23.30 -4.55 -18.06
C ASN A 245 22.77 -5.64 -19.02
N LEU A 246 21.69 -6.33 -18.64
CA LEU A 246 21.04 -7.32 -19.51
C LEU A 246 20.33 -6.66 -20.68
N PHE A 247 19.62 -5.55 -20.44
CA PHE A 247 18.91 -4.79 -21.47
C PHE A 247 19.88 -4.21 -22.51
N MET A 248 21.02 -3.67 -22.07
CA MET A 248 22.07 -3.15 -22.95
C MET A 248 22.69 -4.22 -23.85
N ARG A 249 22.72 -5.49 -23.41
CA ARG A 249 23.22 -6.62 -24.20
C ARG A 249 22.13 -7.25 -25.09
N CYS A 250 20.89 -7.27 -24.61
CA CYS A 250 19.75 -7.85 -25.29
C CYS A 250 18.54 -6.91 -25.19
N PRO A 251 18.39 -5.98 -26.16
CA PRO A 251 17.28 -5.03 -26.18
C PRO A 251 15.89 -5.68 -26.30
N GLN A 252 15.84 -6.97 -26.69
CA GLN A 252 14.60 -7.74 -26.76
C GLN A 252 14.10 -8.17 -25.37
N LEU A 253 14.91 -8.06 -24.32
CA LEU A 253 14.50 -8.36 -22.95
C LEU A 253 13.68 -7.20 -22.37
N GLY A 254 12.37 -7.25 -22.59
CA GLY A 254 11.45 -6.31 -21.95
C GLY A 254 11.44 -6.40 -20.42
N ILE A 255 10.95 -5.34 -19.77
CA ILE A 255 10.78 -5.30 -18.30
C ILE A 255 9.85 -6.42 -17.82
N GLN A 256 8.76 -6.68 -18.56
CA GLN A 256 7.76 -7.67 -18.18
C GLN A 256 8.32 -9.11 -18.08
N PRO A 257 9.03 -9.66 -19.10
CA PRO A 257 9.63 -10.98 -18.96
C PRO A 257 10.72 -11.03 -17.88
N PHE A 258 11.48 -9.94 -17.68
CA PHE A 258 12.47 -9.87 -16.60
C PHE A 258 11.82 -9.93 -15.21
N VAL A 259 10.80 -9.12 -14.96
CA VAL A 259 10.06 -9.13 -13.68
C VAL A 259 9.36 -10.47 -13.46
N ARG A 260 8.81 -11.08 -14.51
CA ARG A 260 8.22 -12.42 -14.41
C ARG A 260 9.29 -13.46 -14.03
N ALA A 261 10.47 -13.41 -14.65
CA ALA A 261 11.57 -14.29 -14.28
C ALA A 261 12.02 -14.09 -12.82
N LEU A 262 12.06 -12.84 -12.33
CA LEU A 262 12.32 -12.56 -10.91
C LEU A 262 11.25 -13.20 -10.00
N CYS A 263 9.97 -13.09 -10.37
CA CYS A 263 8.89 -13.73 -9.64
C CYS A 263 9.00 -15.26 -9.67
N ASP A 264 9.33 -15.85 -10.83
CA ASP A 264 9.48 -17.29 -11.00
C ASP A 264 10.65 -17.83 -10.17
N LEU A 265 11.78 -17.11 -10.12
CA LEU A 265 12.93 -17.42 -9.26
C LEU A 265 12.56 -17.43 -7.77
N GLN A 266 11.61 -16.58 -7.38
CA GLN A 266 11.14 -16.47 -6.00
C GLN A 266 9.97 -17.42 -5.67
N GLY A 267 9.42 -18.13 -6.67
CA GLY A 267 8.23 -18.96 -6.51
C GLY A 267 6.95 -18.14 -6.24
N ILE A 268 6.90 -16.87 -6.65
CA ILE A 268 5.75 -15.97 -6.43
C ILE A 268 4.99 -15.77 -7.75
N CYS A 269 3.65 -15.70 -7.68
CA CYS A 269 2.85 -15.34 -8.84
C CYS A 269 3.11 -13.88 -9.26
N SER A 270 3.59 -13.69 -10.49
CA SER A 270 3.79 -12.37 -11.10
C SER A 270 2.48 -11.57 -11.18
N LYS A 271 2.43 -10.41 -10.52
CA LYS A 271 1.32 -9.45 -10.61
C LYS A 271 1.64 -8.35 -11.62
N ASN A 272 0.67 -7.97 -12.45
CA ASN A 272 0.86 -6.91 -13.46
C ASN A 272 1.32 -5.57 -12.87
N ASN A 273 0.92 -5.28 -11.62
CA ASN A 273 1.31 -4.04 -10.93
C ASN A 273 2.82 -3.96 -10.68
N LEU A 274 3.50 -5.10 -10.48
CA LEU A 274 4.93 -5.11 -10.19
C LEU A 274 5.74 -4.67 -11.40
N SER A 275 5.36 -5.08 -12.61
CA SER A 275 6.04 -4.63 -13.84
C SER A 275 5.92 -3.12 -14.06
N ILE A 276 4.76 -2.54 -13.72
CA ILE A 276 4.54 -1.08 -13.81
C ILE A 276 5.38 -0.35 -12.76
N GLN A 277 5.40 -0.84 -11.52
CA GLN A 277 6.24 -0.30 -10.45
C GLN A 277 7.72 -0.37 -10.83
N TYR A 278 8.17 -1.54 -11.28
CA TYR A 278 9.53 -1.77 -11.73
C TYR A 278 9.93 -0.83 -12.87
N SER A 279 9.05 -0.60 -13.86
CA SER A 279 9.29 0.39 -14.91
C SER A 279 9.50 1.78 -14.34
N SER A 280 8.67 2.21 -13.39
CA SER A 280 8.82 3.54 -12.76
C SER A 280 10.13 3.68 -11.99
N ALA A 281 10.58 2.62 -11.29
CA ALA A 281 11.88 2.62 -10.62
C ALA A 281 13.03 2.60 -11.64
N TYR A 282 12.88 1.87 -12.75
CA TYR A 282 13.91 1.85 -13.79
C TYR A 282 14.06 3.20 -14.49
N ASP A 283 12.95 3.89 -14.77
CA ASP A 283 12.98 5.24 -15.33
C ASP A 283 13.74 6.20 -14.38
N LEU A 284 13.48 6.11 -13.07
CA LEU A 284 14.21 6.88 -12.06
C LEU A 284 15.70 6.50 -12.01
N TYR A 285 16.03 5.21 -12.09
CA TYR A 285 17.41 4.74 -12.12
C TYR A 285 18.18 5.31 -13.33
N ILE A 286 17.58 5.33 -14.52
CA ILE A 286 18.19 5.93 -15.70
C ILE A 286 18.42 7.43 -15.49
N CYS A 287 17.45 8.16 -14.96
CA CYS A 287 17.63 9.58 -14.63
C CYS A 287 18.80 9.81 -13.66
N LEU A 288 18.98 8.93 -12.67
CA LEU A 288 20.10 9.01 -11.73
C LEU A 288 21.44 8.73 -12.42
N VAL A 289 21.51 7.70 -13.25
CA VAL A 289 22.73 7.34 -13.99
C VAL A 289 23.12 8.41 -15.00
N GLU A 290 22.15 9.04 -15.66
CA GLU A 290 22.40 10.13 -16.62
C GLU A 290 22.87 11.42 -15.95
N ALA A 291 22.52 11.62 -14.68
CA ALA A 291 22.90 12.82 -13.91
C ALA A 291 24.31 12.74 -13.30
N VAL A 292 24.93 11.56 -13.28
CA VAL A 292 26.25 11.27 -12.69
C VAL A 292 27.36 11.27 -13.75
#